data_AF-A0A7G9YY27-F1
#
_entry.id   AF-A0A7G9YY27-F1
#
_cell.length_a   1.000
_cell.length_b   1.000
_cell.length_c   1.000
_cell.angle_alpha   90.00
_cell.angle_beta   90.00
_cell.angle_gamma   90.00
#
_symmetry.space_group_name_H-M   'P 1'
#
loop_
_entity.id
_entity.type
_entity.pdbx_description
1 polymer ?
#
loop_
_entity_poly.entity_id
_entity_poly.type
_entity_poly.pdbx_seq_one_letter_code
_entity_poly.pdbx_strand_id
1 'polypeptide(L)'
;MVGEQLYTIYSKLKEIAEKEFGDIIKSTNFIGGKASAPNKLRLYFVDNSFLDVWLSEDGDYSYHWEHRAQRGLVHRQDNAPDHLE
;
A
#
# COMPACT_ATOMS: atom_id res chain seq x y z
N MET A 1 -8.14 11.85 16.75
CA MET A 1 -6.88 11.09 16.75
C MET A 1 -6.94 9.98 15.69
N VAL A 2 -7.30 10.31 14.44
CA VAL A 2 -7.65 9.30 13.43
C VAL A 2 -6.46 8.95 12.53
N GLY A 3 -5.65 9.94 12.16
CA GLY A 3 -4.37 9.70 11.46
C GLY A 3 -3.37 8.82 12.21
N GLU A 4 -3.46 8.77 13.56
CA GLU A 4 -2.62 7.88 14.39
C GLU A 4 -3.00 6.41 14.20
N GLN A 5 -4.29 6.10 14.01
CA GLN A 5 -4.77 4.74 13.79
C GLN A 5 -4.34 4.20 12.42
N LEU A 6 -4.45 5.00 11.36
CA LEU A 6 -3.96 4.62 10.02
C LEU A 6 -2.45 4.39 10.02
N TYR A 7 -1.69 5.23 10.72
CA TYR A 7 -0.25 5.03 10.89
C TYR A 7 0.08 3.70 11.58
N THR A 8 -0.66 3.32 12.63
CA THR A 8 -0.51 2.00 13.28
C THR A 8 -0.76 0.85 12.32
N ILE A 9 -1.84 0.93 11.52
CA ILE A 9 -2.16 -0.12 10.52
C ILE A 9 -1.05 -0.21 9.48
N TYR A 10 -0.64 0.91 8.88
CA TYR A 10 0.45 0.90 7.90
C TYR A 10 1.77 0.39 8.50
N SER A 11 2.07 0.73 9.75
CA SER A 11 3.25 0.23 10.45
C SER A 11 3.20 -1.28 10.65
N LYS A 12 2.02 -1.83 10.96
CA LYS A 12 1.84 -3.29 11.10
C LYS A 12 1.97 -4.01 9.76
N LEU A 13 1.37 -3.46 8.70
CA LEU A 13 1.50 -4.00 7.34
C LEU A 13 2.95 -3.97 6.86
N LYS A 14 3.68 -2.89 7.14
CA LYS A 14 5.12 -2.80 6.89
C LYS A 14 5.88 -3.92 7.60
N GLU A 15 5.62 -4.12 8.89
CA GLU A 15 6.29 -5.16 9.68
C GLU A 15 6.06 -6.55 9.08
N ILE A 16 4.82 -6.87 8.72
CA ILE A 16 4.45 -8.14 8.08
C ILE A 16 5.19 -8.28 6.74
N ALA A 17 5.12 -7.26 5.87
CA ALA A 17 5.76 -7.29 4.56
C ALA A 17 7.28 -7.51 4.65
N GLU A 18 7.95 -6.85 5.59
CA GLU A 18 9.41 -6.96 5.74
C GLU A 18 9.85 -8.26 6.43
N LYS A 19 9.05 -8.80 7.37
CA LYS A 19 9.42 -10.01 8.12
C LYS A 19 9.00 -11.31 7.44
N GLU A 20 7.80 -11.34 6.86
CA GLU A 20 7.19 -12.58 6.35
C GLU A 20 7.39 -12.76 4.85
N PHE A 21 7.62 -11.66 4.12
CA PHE A 21 7.69 -11.64 2.65
C PHE A 21 9.00 -11.04 2.13
N GLY A 22 10.08 -11.09 2.92
CA GLY A 22 11.39 -10.53 2.54
C GLY A 22 12.08 -11.21 1.35
N ASP A 23 11.57 -12.35 0.90
CA ASP A 23 11.98 -13.05 -0.32
C ASP A 23 11.43 -12.38 -1.60
N ILE A 24 10.30 -11.67 -1.50
CA ILE A 24 9.68 -10.95 -2.62
C ILE A 24 9.66 -9.42 -2.43
N ILE A 25 9.70 -8.94 -1.19
CA ILE A 25 9.72 -7.52 -0.81
C ILE A 25 11.17 -7.07 -0.60
N LYS A 26 11.58 -6.05 -1.36
CA LYS A 26 12.89 -5.41 -1.26
C LYS A 26 12.95 -4.37 -0.16
N SER A 27 11.90 -3.55 -0.04
CA SER A 27 11.79 -2.50 0.97
C SER A 27 10.38 -1.93 1.03
N THR A 28 10.11 -1.11 2.06
CA THR A 28 8.86 -0.38 2.20
C THR A 28 9.12 1.12 2.39
N ASN A 29 8.13 1.95 2.05
CA ASN A 29 8.20 3.39 2.30
C ASN A 29 6.82 4.00 2.56
N PHE A 30 6.76 4.97 3.47
CA PHE A 30 5.57 5.79 3.66
C PHE A 30 5.57 6.94 2.65
N ILE A 31 4.46 7.16 1.95
CA ILE A 31 4.37 8.12 0.85
C ILE A 31 3.30 9.18 1.13
N GLY A 32 3.67 10.45 0.94
CA GLY A 32 2.78 11.60 1.10
C GLY A 32 2.41 11.89 2.56
N GLY A 33 1.60 12.92 2.77
CA GLY A 33 1.11 13.29 4.10
C GLY A 33 2.21 13.82 5.04
N LYS A 34 2.02 13.62 6.35
CA LYS A 34 3.01 13.93 7.40
C LYS A 34 3.69 12.64 7.86
N ALA A 35 4.85 12.75 8.50
CA ALA A 35 5.58 11.58 9.01
C ALA A 35 4.73 10.67 9.93
N SER A 36 3.83 11.25 10.71
CA SER A 36 2.90 10.54 11.61
C SER A 36 1.54 10.21 10.99
N ALA A 37 1.29 10.63 9.75
CA ALA A 37 0.03 10.44 9.04
C ALA A 37 0.30 10.40 7.52
N PRO A 38 0.95 9.33 7.04
CA PRO A 38 1.24 9.19 5.62
C PRO A 38 -0.03 8.86 4.85
N ASN A 39 -0.08 9.25 3.58
CA ASN A 39 -1.26 8.98 2.75
C ASN A 39 -1.34 7.49 2.38
N LYS A 40 -0.21 6.82 2.20
CA LYS A 40 -0.14 5.40 1.80
C LYS A 40 1.17 4.73 2.20
N LEU A 41 1.15 3.41 2.23
CA LEU A 41 2.33 2.55 2.31
C LEU A 41 2.69 2.04 0.91
N ARG A 42 3.95 2.16 0.50
CA ARG A 42 4.47 1.55 -0.71
C ARG A 42 5.37 0.37 -0.37
N LEU A 43 5.12 -0.76 -1.00
CA LEU A 43 5.99 -1.94 -0.98
C LEU A 43 6.76 -2.00 -2.31
N TYR A 44 8.07 -2.10 -2.25
CA TYR A 44 8.91 -2.31 -3.43
C TYR A 44 9.24 -3.79 -3.54
N PHE A 45 9.00 -4.39 -4.70
CA PHE A 45 9.34 -5.78 -4.98
C PHE A 45 10.78 -5.91 -5.49
N VAL A 46 11.33 -7.11 -5.38
CA VAL A 46 12.68 -7.44 -5.89
C VAL A 46 12.84 -7.25 -7.40
N ASP A 47 11.75 -7.29 -8.16
CA ASP A 47 11.72 -7.06 -9.62
C ASP A 47 11.61 -5.57 -10.01
N ASN A 48 11.74 -4.67 -9.03
CA ASN A 48 11.58 -3.22 -9.16
C ASN A 48 10.16 -2.74 -9.52
N SER A 49 9.13 -3.59 -9.40
CA SER A 49 7.74 -3.13 -9.36
C SER A 49 7.38 -2.61 -7.96
N PHE A 50 6.23 -1.96 -7.81
CA PHE A 50 5.75 -1.53 -6.48
C PHE A 50 4.23 -1.66 -6.29
N LEU A 51 3.82 -1.95 -5.06
CA LEU A 51 2.43 -1.93 -4.62
C LEU A 51 2.19 -0.74 -3.71
N ASP A 52 1.26 0.13 -4.06
CA ASP A 52 0.70 1.14 -3.15
C ASP A 52 -0.50 0.54 -2.40
N VAL A 53 -0.49 0.65 -1.08
CA VAL A 53 -1.59 0.34 -0.17
C VAL A 53 -2.14 1.66 0.38
N TRP A 54 -3.40 1.94 0.08
CA TRP A 54 -4.11 3.11 0.58
C TRP A 54 -5.31 2.68 1.43
N LEU A 55 -5.57 3.42 2.50
CA LEU A 55 -6.67 3.23 3.44
C LEU A 55 -7.34 4.58 3.68
N SER A 56 -8.67 4.57 3.80
CA SER A 56 -9.47 5.68 4.31
C SER A 56 -9.72 5.53 5.82
N GLU A 57 -10.23 6.59 6.44
CA GLU A 57 -10.68 6.55 7.83
C GLU A 57 -11.99 5.75 8.00
N ASP A 58 -12.76 5.60 6.92
CA ASP A 58 -14.08 4.92 6.91
C ASP A 58 -13.98 3.42 6.62
N GLY A 59 -12.76 2.89 6.43
CA GLY A 59 -12.50 1.47 6.20
C GLY A 59 -12.39 1.06 4.72
N ASP A 60 -12.53 2.00 3.79
CA ASP A 60 -12.19 1.76 2.38
C ASP A 60 -10.69 1.57 2.21
N TYR A 61 -10.30 0.73 1.27
CA TYR A 61 -8.92 0.43 0.92
C TYR A 61 -8.74 0.26 -0.58
N SER A 62 -7.53 0.52 -1.04
CA SER A 62 -7.13 0.16 -2.41
C SER A 62 -5.68 -0.31 -2.47
N TYR A 63 -5.47 -1.25 -3.38
CA TYR A 63 -4.20 -1.84 -3.75
C TYR A 63 -3.92 -1.48 -5.21
N HIS A 64 -2.80 -0.81 -5.45
CA HIS A 64 -2.38 -0.41 -6.79
C HIS A 64 -0.97 -0.95 -7.08
N TRP A 65 -0.91 -2.00 -7.89
CA TRP A 65 0.35 -2.60 -8.30
C TRP A 65 0.82 -2.04 -9.64
N GLU A 66 1.91 -1.28 -9.58
CA GLU A 66 2.60 -0.72 -10.73
C GLU A 66 3.77 -1.62 -11.12
N HIS A 67 3.65 -2.27 -12.28
CA HIS A 67 4.70 -3.10 -12.88
C HIS A 67 4.79 -2.89 -14.39
N ARG A 68 4.37 -1.71 -14.88
CA ARG A 68 4.45 -1.35 -16.30
C ARG A 68 5.86 -1.40 -16.85
N ALA A 69 6.85 -1.00 -16.06
CA ALA A 69 8.25 -1.04 -16.48
C ALA A 69 8.77 -2.48 -16.73
N GLN A 70 8.15 -3.48 -16.09
CA GLN A 70 8.54 -4.88 -16.19
C GLN A 70 7.68 -5.66 -17.19
N ARG A 71 6.36 -5.43 -17.19
CA ARG A 71 5.38 -6.27 -17.92
C ARG A 71 4.33 -5.47 -18.70
N GLY A 72 4.37 -4.14 -18.66
CA GLY A 72 3.39 -3.29 -19.34
C GLY A 72 2.00 -3.28 -18.70
N LEU A 73 1.86 -3.79 -17.48
CA LEU A 73 0.58 -4.00 -16.81
C LEU A 73 0.43 -3.11 -15.55
N VAL A 74 -0.82 -2.93 -15.11
CA VAL A 74 -1.19 -2.33 -13.83
C VAL A 74 -2.34 -3.17 -13.27
N HIS A 75 -2.27 -3.53 -11.99
CA HIS A 75 -3.38 -4.18 -11.28
C HIS A 75 -3.95 -3.24 -10.21
N ARG A 76 -5.27 -3.23 -10.11
CA ARG A 76 -6.02 -2.46 -9.11
C ARG A 76 -7.03 -3.38 -8.45
N GLN A 77 -7.10 -3.32 -7.14
CA GLN A 77 -8.11 -3.97 -6.33
C GLN A 77 -8.49 -3.01 -5.21
N ASP A 78 -9.77 -2.74 -5.04
CA ASP A 78 -10.30 -1.94 -3.93
C ASP A 78 -11.58 -2.60 -3.40
N ASN A 79 -12.07 -2.11 -2.26
CA ASN A 79 -13.35 -2.52 -1.69
C ASN A 79 -14.43 -1.45 -1.86
N ALA A 80 -14.23 -0.47 -2.75
CA ALA A 80 -15.26 0.51 -3.01
C ALA A 80 -16.51 -0.24 -3.50
N PRO A 81 -17.71 0.10 -3.00
CA PRO A 81 -18.92 -0.54 -3.45
C PRO A 81 -19.04 -0.38 -4.97
N ASP A 82 -19.35 -1.47 -5.67
CA ASP A 82 -19.76 -1.42 -7.07
C ASP A 82 -20.97 -0.49 -7.16
N HIS A 83 -20.75 0.72 -7.67
CA HIS A 83 -21.86 1.58 -8.05
C HIS A 83 -22.51 0.95 -9.29
N LEU A 84 -23.80 0.63 -9.19
CA LEU A 84 -24.61 0.38 -10.38
C LEU A 84 -24.50 1.60 -11.30
N GLU A 85 -24.06 1.41 -12.54
CA GLU A 85 -24.09 2.42 -13.61
C GLU A 85 -25.52 2.90 -13.90
#